data_AF-A0A933CYJ9-F1
#
_entry.id   AF-A0A933CYJ9-F1
#
_cell.length_a   1.000
_cell.length_b   1.000
_cell.length_c   1.000
_cell.angle_alpha   90.00
_cell.angle_beta   90.00
_cell.angle_gamma   90.00
#
_symmetry.space_group_name_H-M   'P 1'
#
loop_
_entity.id
_entity.type
_entity.pdbx_description
1 polymer ?
#
loop_
_entity_poly.entity_id
_entity_poly.type
_entity_poly.pdbx_seq_one_letter_code
_entity_poly.pdbx_strand_id
1 'polypeptide(L)'
;MWSVLRAGSTILKCSFCGKTQDEVRKLIAGPKAHICEECVDRCIDVLAEELAKKSQGCLLCGSTKELHEMRRIPGRGPVCGECLDAVRAVIEKTT
;
A
#
# COMPACT_ATOMS: atom_id res chain seq x y z
N MET A 1 15.69 47.66 -18.37
CA MET A 1 15.32 46.25 -18.57
C MET A 1 14.86 45.67 -17.23
N TRP A 2 13.57 45.79 -16.93
CA TRP A 2 12.77 44.86 -16.11
C TRP A 2 11.32 45.25 -16.35
N SER A 3 10.80 44.77 -17.48
CA SER A 3 9.40 44.92 -17.86
C SER A 3 8.56 44.05 -16.91
N VAL A 4 7.65 44.70 -16.19
CA VAL A 4 6.30 44.21 -15.86
C VAL A 4 6.19 42.68 -15.71
N LEU A 5 6.40 42.15 -14.50
CA LEU A 5 5.81 40.86 -14.13
C LEU A 5 4.43 41.14 -13.55
N ARG A 6 3.41 41.01 -14.41
CA ARG A 6 2.04 40.75 -13.97
C ARG A 6 2.10 39.53 -13.05
N ALA A 7 1.72 39.71 -11.78
CA ALA A 7 1.38 38.61 -10.89
C ALA A 7 0.11 37.93 -11.44
N GLY A 8 0.28 37.05 -12.43
CA GLY A 8 -0.75 36.11 -12.81
C GLY A 8 -0.90 35.13 -11.68
N SER A 9 -2.05 35.12 -11.02
CA SER A 9 -2.42 34.13 -10.02
C SER A 9 -2.32 32.74 -10.66
N THR A 10 -1.20 32.04 -10.44
CA THR A 10 -1.02 30.68 -10.97
C THR A 10 -1.97 29.78 -10.21
N ILE A 11 -3.06 29.40 -10.86
CA ILE A 11 -4.04 28.46 -10.33
C ILE A 11 -3.30 27.18 -9.96
N LEU A 12 -3.22 26.89 -8.66
CA LEU A 12 -2.62 25.67 -8.17
C LEU A 12 -3.55 24.49 -8.45
N LYS A 13 -2.99 23.39 -8.94
CA LYS A 13 -3.72 22.17 -9.28
C LYS A 13 -3.10 20.96 -8.61
N CYS A 14 -3.94 20.05 -8.14
CA CYS A 14 -3.50 18.75 -7.64
C CYS A 14 -2.79 17.98 -8.75
N SER A 15 -1.58 17.50 -8.47
CA SER A 15 -0.76 16.72 -9.40
C SER A 15 -1.33 15.33 -9.71
N PHE A 16 -2.32 14.87 -8.94
CA PHE A 16 -2.89 13.51 -9.05
C PHE A 16 -4.24 13.50 -9.76
N CYS A 17 -5.16 14.40 -9.39
CA CYS A 17 -6.51 14.46 -9.97
C CYS A 17 -6.73 15.65 -10.91
N GLY A 18 -5.81 16.62 -10.96
CA GLY A 18 -5.91 17.81 -11.81
C GLY A 18 -6.86 18.91 -11.31
N LYS A 19 -7.64 18.67 -10.25
CA LYS A 19 -8.53 19.66 -9.63
C LYS A 19 -7.75 20.88 -9.14
N THR A 20 -8.34 22.05 -9.31
CA THR A 20 -7.82 23.34 -8.84
C THR A 20 -8.00 23.50 -7.33
N GLN A 21 -7.31 24.49 -6.75
CA GLN A 21 -7.43 24.83 -5.32
C GLN A 21 -8.86 25.16 -4.89
N ASP A 22 -9.68 25.72 -5.79
CA ASP A 22 -11.08 26.07 -5.50
C ASP A 22 -12.03 24.87 -5.59
N GLU A 23 -11.64 23.82 -6.33
CA GLU A 23 -12.43 22.59 -6.51
C GLU A 23 -12.22 21.56 -5.39
N VAL A 24 -11.28 21.79 -4.48
CA VAL A 24 -10.96 20.89 -3.36
C VAL A 24 -11.00 21.65 -2.05
N ARG A 25 -11.42 20.97 -0.98
CA ARG A 25 -11.50 21.60 0.35
C ARG A 25 -10.11 21.93 0.92
N LYS A 26 -9.11 21.09 0.64
CA LYS A 26 -7.70 21.32 1.03
C LYS A 26 -6.77 20.89 -0.09
N LEU A 27 -5.78 21.74 -0.37
CA LEU A 27 -4.67 21.47 -1.29
C LEU A 27 -3.35 21.71 -0.55
N ILE A 28 -2.51 20.68 -0.47
CA ILE A 28 -1.21 20.70 0.17
C ILE A 28 -0.16 20.97 -0.91
N ALA A 29 0.60 22.06 -0.77
CA ALA A 29 1.61 22.50 -1.72
C ALA A 29 3.02 22.12 -1.26
N GLY A 30 3.75 21.36 -2.08
CA GLY A 30 5.18 21.09 -1.92
C GLY A 30 6.01 21.78 -3.02
N PRO A 31 7.35 21.80 -2.90
CA PRO A 31 8.22 22.50 -3.86
C PRO A 31 8.13 22.02 -5.32
N LYS A 32 7.70 20.77 -5.53
CA LYS A 32 7.64 20.12 -6.86
C LYS A 32 6.28 19.52 -7.22
N ALA A 33 5.34 19.44 -6.26
CA ALA A 33 4.07 18.75 -6.45
C ALA A 33 3.01 19.26 -5.46
N HIS A 34 1.75 19.09 -5.81
CA HIS A 34 0.61 19.47 -4.98
C HIS A 34 -0.36 18.29 -4.88
N ILE A 35 -0.97 18.08 -3.72
CA ILE A 35 -1.92 16.98 -3.50
C ILE A 35 -3.14 17.47 -2.71
N CYS A 36 -4.35 17.06 -3.11
CA CYS A 36 -5.57 17.39 -2.38
C CYS A 36 -5.94 16.30 -1.36
N GLU A 37 -6.80 16.64 -0.40
CA GLU A 37 -7.25 15.71 0.64
C GLU A 37 -7.85 14.40 0.09
N GLU A 38 -8.71 14.48 -0.94
CA GLU A 38 -9.33 13.30 -1.56
C GLU A 38 -8.29 12.33 -2.15
N CYS A 39 -7.21 12.88 -2.73
CA CYS A 39 -6.13 12.06 -3.26
C CYS A 39 -5.27 11.45 -2.15
N VAL A 40 -5.08 12.16 -1.02
CA VAL A 40 -4.41 11.60 0.16
C VAL A 40 -5.19 10.40 0.67
N ASP A 41 -6.49 10.55 0.88
CA ASP A 41 -7.35 9.47 1.39
C ASP A 41 -7.32 8.25 0.47
N ARG A 42 -7.49 8.47 -0.84
CA ARG A 42 -7.41 7.38 -1.83
C ARG A 42 -6.05 6.68 -1.85
N CYS A 43 -4.95 7.42 -1.68
CA CYS A 43 -3.61 6.84 -1.61
C CYS A 43 -3.43 6.01 -0.34
N ILE A 44 -4.00 6.45 0.79
CA ILE A 44 -3.97 5.70 2.06
C ILE A 44 -4.73 4.39 1.92
N ASP A 45 -5.91 4.40 1.29
CA ASP A 45 -6.72 3.19 1.09
C ASP A 45 -5.96 2.13 0.28
N VAL A 46 -5.38 2.54 -0.86
CA VAL A 46 -4.58 1.64 -1.71
C VAL A 46 -3.38 1.07 -0.95
N LEU A 47 -2.69 1.89 -0.16
CA LEU A 47 -1.55 1.42 0.63
C LEU A 47 -1.98 0.47 1.75
N ALA A 48 -3.10 0.75 2.43
CA ALA A 48 -3.64 -0.07 3.50
C ALA A 48 -4.05 -1.46 2.98
N GLU A 49 -4.69 -1.54 1.81
CA GLU A 49 -5.02 -2.81 1.17
C GLU A 49 -3.77 -3.66 0.89
N GLU A 50 -2.69 -3.04 0.42
CA GLU A 50 -1.44 -3.73 0.14
C GLU A 50 -0.75 -4.21 1.41
N LEU A 51 -0.80 -3.45 2.50
CA LEU A 51 -0.28 -3.86 3.81
C LEU A 51 -1.11 -5.00 4.42
N ALA A 52 -2.44 -4.94 4.31
CA ALA A 52 -3.34 -5.98 4.80
C ALA A 52 -3.16 -7.30 4.04
N LYS A 53 -2.85 -7.25 2.74
CA LYS A 53 -2.51 -8.45 1.98
C LYS A 53 -1.20 -9.07 2.46
N LYS A 54 -0.19 -8.27 2.82
CA LYS A 54 1.20 -8.74 3.03
C LYS A 54 1.44 -9.64 4.23
N SER A 55 0.55 -9.72 5.22
CA SER A 55 0.79 -10.50 6.44
C SER A 55 -0.33 -11.48 6.75
N GLN A 56 -0.01 -12.78 6.78
CA GLN A 56 -0.93 -13.82 7.27
C GLN A 56 -0.28 -14.55 8.45
N GLY A 57 -1.08 -15.04 9.40
CA GLY A 57 -0.60 -15.89 10.48
C GLY A 57 -0.46 -17.35 10.04
N CYS A 58 0.67 -17.99 10.34
CA CYS A 58 0.85 -19.42 10.09
C CYS A 58 0.01 -20.22 11.10
N LEU A 59 -0.82 -21.15 10.63
CA LEU A 59 -1.67 -21.96 11.50
C LEU A 59 -0.93 -23.02 12.33
N LEU A 60 0.34 -23.28 12.04
CA LEU A 60 1.14 -24.27 12.78
C LEU A 60 1.98 -23.62 13.88
N CYS A 61 2.74 -22.56 13.56
CA CYS A 61 3.62 -21.90 14.53
C CYS A 61 3.03 -20.61 15.11
N GLY A 62 1.88 -20.14 14.63
CA GLY A 62 1.24 -18.90 15.09
C GLY A 62 1.96 -17.61 14.69
N SER A 63 3.09 -17.70 14.00
CA SER A 63 3.89 -16.53 13.61
C SER A 63 3.28 -15.83 12.39
N THR A 64 3.29 -14.49 12.41
CA THR A 64 2.99 -13.68 11.24
C THR A 64 4.18 -13.71 10.28
N LYS A 65 3.98 -14.13 9.03
CA LYS A 65 5.02 -14.09 7.99
C LYS A 65 4.51 -13.32 6.77
N GLU A 66 5.45 -12.95 5.90
CA GLU A 66 5.12 -12.32 4.63
C GLU A 66 4.42 -13.31 3.70
N LEU A 67 3.53 -12.81 2.84
CA LEU A 67 2.77 -13.62 1.86
C LEU A 67 3.65 -14.54 1.00
N HIS A 68 4.85 -14.10 0.63
CA HIS A 68 5.76 -14.87 -0.23
C HIS A 68 6.33 -16.12 0.44
N GLU A 69 6.33 -16.16 1.78
CA GLU A 69 6.77 -17.31 2.58
C GLU A 69 5.60 -18.23 2.96
N MET A 70 4.36 -17.89 2.55
CA MET A 70 3.15 -18.58 2.97
C MET A 70 2.59 -19.49 1.87
N ARG A 71 2.18 -20.70 2.27
CA ARG A 71 1.45 -21.65 1.43
C ARG A 71 0.02 -21.80 1.94
N ARG A 72 -0.97 -21.68 1.06
CA ARG A 72 -2.36 -21.99 1.40
C ARG A 72 -2.64 -23.48 1.20
N ILE A 73 -3.09 -24.14 2.26
CA ILE A 73 -3.61 -25.50 2.20
C ILE A 73 -5.13 -25.43 2.04
N PRO A 74 -5.70 -26.01 0.97
CA PRO A 74 -7.14 -26.06 0.77
C PRO A 74 -7.86 -26.64 2.00
N GLY A 75 -8.91 -25.95 2.45
CA GLY A 75 -9.73 -26.37 3.61
C GLY A 75 -9.04 -26.27 4.98
N ARG A 76 -7.75 -25.91 5.06
CA ARG A 76 -7.05 -25.73 6.35
C ARG A 76 -6.58 -24.31 6.57
N GLY A 77 -6.15 -23.59 5.52
CA GLY A 77 -5.69 -22.20 5.60
C GLY A 77 -4.17 -22.05 5.38
N PRO A 78 -3.59 -20.89 5.73
CA PRO A 78 -2.18 -20.57 5.46
C PRO A 78 -1.20 -21.21 6.45
N VAL A 79 -0.06 -21.68 5.93
CA VAL A 79 1.06 -22.26 6.67
C VAL A 79 2.36 -21.71 6.08
N CYS A 80 3.34 -21.33 6.91
CA CYS A 80 4.63 -20.84 6.42
C CYS A 80 5.47 -21.97 5.81
N GLY A 81 6.40 -21.63 4.92
CA GLY A 81 7.29 -22.57 4.24
C GLY A 81 8.05 -23.47 5.22
N GLU A 82 8.64 -22.88 6.26
CA GLU A 82 9.37 -23.61 7.30
C GLU A 82 8.51 -24.71 7.97
N CYS A 83 7.25 -24.39 8.32
CA CYS A 83 6.35 -25.38 8.92
C CYS A 83 5.85 -26.41 7.90
N LEU A 84 5.65 -26.02 6.64
CA LEU A 84 5.27 -26.96 5.59
C LEU A 84 6.39 -27.99 5.34
N ASP A 85 7.64 -27.54 5.29
CA ASP A 85 8.80 -28.40 5.09
C ASP A 85 9.01 -29.32 6.29
N ALA A 86 8.79 -28.82 7.51
CA ALA A 86 8.78 -29.66 8.71
C ALA A 86 7.72 -30.78 8.64
N VAL A 87 6.49 -30.46 8.19
CA VAL A 87 5.42 -31.46 8.00
C VAL A 87 5.80 -32.48 6.93
N ARG A 88 6.34 -32.05 5.79
CA ARG A 88 6.81 -32.94 4.71
C ARG A 88 7.88 -33.91 5.21
N ALA A 89 8.86 -33.40 5.96
CA ALA A 89 9.93 -34.22 6.52
C ALA A 89 9.41 -35.29 7.50
N VAL A 90 8.32 -35.03 8.23
CA VAL A 90 7.68 -36.04 9.10
C VAL A 90 6.97 -37.10 8.27
N ILE A 91 6.23 -36.70 7.22
CA ILE A 91 5.52 -37.63 6.34
C ILE A 91 6.51 -38.58 5.66
N GLU A 92 7.61 -38.06 5.12
CA GLU A 92 8.66 -38.85 4.46
C GLU A 92 9.35 -39.84 5.42
N LYS A 93 9.43 -39.53 6.71
CA LYS A 93 10.02 -40.43 7.73
C LYS A 93 9.03 -41.47 8.27
N THR A 94 7.73 -41.30 8.01
CA THR A 94 6.66 -42.18 8.52
C THR A 94 6.06 -43.06 7.41
N THR A 95 6.56 -42.93 6.17
CA THR A 95 6.12 -43.70 5.00
C THR A 95 7.14 -44.78 4.64
#